data_AF-A0A3D4B5P9-F1
#
_entry.id   AF-A0A3D4B5P9-F1
#
_cell.length_a   1.000
_cell.length_b   1.000
_cell.length_c   1.000
_cell.angle_alpha   90.00
_cell.angle_beta   90.00
_cell.angle_gamma   90.00
#
_symmetry.space_group_name_H-M   'P 1'
#
loop_
_entity.id
_entity.type
_entity.pdbx_description
1 polymer ?
#
loop_
_entity_poly.entity_id
_entity_poly.type
_entity_poly.pdbx_seq_one_letter_code
_entity_poly.pdbx_strand_id
1 'polypeptide(L)'
;MQSYVDQNQVAGGVALIVRQGQVAYLKAFGMADKEAGKRMTPDHIFRIASMSKAITSVAVMMLYEEGHFLLSDPISKYIPEFKDMQVLVTNDKGASEPYTLVPATREITIRLPIKKEESKS
;
A
#
# COMPACT_ATOMS: atom_id res chain seq x y z
N MET A 1 1.70 21.12 -11.80
CA MET A 1 0.72 21.29 -10.70
C MET A 1 -0.26 22.41 -10.96
N GLN A 2 0.18 23.67 -11.14
CA GLN A 2 -0.76 24.78 -11.42
C GLN A 2 -1.66 24.50 -12.62
N SER A 3 -1.10 24.02 -13.74
CA SER A 3 -1.88 23.64 -14.93
C SER A 3 -3.01 22.62 -14.65
N TYR A 4 -2.79 21.65 -13.76
CA TYR A 4 -3.79 20.65 -13.39
C TYR A 4 -4.93 21.26 -12.55
N VAL A 5 -4.61 22.28 -11.75
CA VAL A 5 -5.62 23.06 -11.01
C VAL A 5 -6.43 23.90 -11.99
N ASP A 6 -5.75 24.60 -12.90
CA ASP A 6 -6.39 25.48 -13.89
C ASP A 6 -7.31 24.69 -14.84
N GLN A 7 -6.94 23.45 -15.17
CA GLN A 7 -7.74 22.51 -15.97
C GLN A 7 -8.81 21.75 -15.15
N ASN A 8 -9.03 22.10 -13.88
CA ASN A 8 -9.98 21.45 -12.98
C ASN A 8 -9.80 19.92 -12.81
N GLN A 9 -8.60 19.39 -13.08
CA GLN A 9 -8.28 17.96 -12.90
C GLN A 9 -8.02 17.61 -11.43
N VAL A 10 -7.50 18.57 -10.67
CA VAL A 10 -7.34 18.47 -9.21
C VAL A 10 -7.83 19.75 -8.56
N ALA A 11 -8.35 19.66 -7.32
CA ALA A 11 -8.78 20.85 -6.60
C ALA A 11 -7.61 21.70 -6.10
N GLY A 12 -6.55 21.03 -5.64
CA GLY A 12 -5.34 21.63 -5.13
C GLY A 12 -4.35 20.54 -4.71
N GLY A 13 -3.15 20.96 -4.30
CA GLY A 13 -2.13 20.04 -3.81
C GLY A 13 -0.89 20.77 -3.31
N VAL A 14 -0.01 20.04 -2.65
CA VAL A 14 1.28 20.54 -2.15
C VAL A 14 2.40 19.70 -2.77
N ALA A 15 3.45 20.37 -3.23
CA ALA A 15 4.67 19.72 -3.70
C ALA A 15 5.85 20.12 -2.81
N LEU A 16 6.59 19.12 -2.33
CA LEU A 16 7.79 19.25 -1.51
C LEU A 16 8.94 18.49 -2.18
N ILE A 17 10.09 19.14 -2.32
CA ILE A 17 11.33 18.51 -2.78
C ILE A 17 12.41 18.80 -1.73
N VAL A 18 12.99 17.74 -1.20
CA VAL A 18 14.11 17.81 -0.24
C VAL A 18 15.36 17.24 -0.91
N ARG A 19 16.46 17.97 -0.83
CA ARG A 19 17.77 17.55 -1.36
C ARG A 19 18.82 17.80 -0.29
N GLN A 20 19.60 16.77 0.05
CA GLN A 20 20.66 16.85 1.07
C GLN A 20 20.15 17.42 2.41
N GLY A 21 18.95 16.98 2.85
CA GLY A 21 18.33 17.43 4.08
C GLY A 21 17.74 18.85 4.05
N GLN A 22 17.85 19.57 2.94
CA GLN A 22 17.32 20.93 2.79
C GLN A 22 16.11 20.97 1.86
N VAL A 23 15.14 21.82 2.18
CA VAL A 23 13.96 22.06 1.32
C VAL A 23 14.39 22.88 0.11
N ALA A 24 14.44 22.22 -1.05
CA ALA A 24 14.74 22.88 -2.32
C ALA A 24 13.48 23.50 -2.95
N TYR A 25 12.30 22.97 -2.62
CA TYR A 25 11.03 23.45 -3.14
C TYR A 25 9.88 23.09 -2.20
N LEU A 26 9.02 24.05 -1.87
CA LEU A 26 7.75 23.82 -1.18
C LEU A 26 6.69 24.79 -1.71
N LYS A 27 5.62 24.28 -2.31
CA LYS A 27 4.53 25.11 -2.82
C LYS A 27 3.18 24.43 -2.72
N ALA A 28 2.18 25.20 -2.31
CA ALA A 28 0.77 24.85 -2.36
C ALA A 28 0.11 25.43 -3.62
N PHE A 29 -0.86 24.71 -4.17
CA PHE A 29 -1.62 25.07 -5.38
C PHE A 29 -3.11 24.87 -5.13
N GLY A 30 -3.94 25.77 -5.66
CA GLY A 30 -5.40 25.61 -5.67
C GLY A 30 -6.07 25.68 -4.30
N MET A 31 -7.13 24.90 -4.14
CA MET A 31 -8.04 24.93 -2.99
C MET A 31 -7.98 23.61 -2.22
N ALA A 32 -7.98 23.69 -0.89
CA ALA A 32 -8.21 22.54 -0.02
C ALA A 32 -9.69 22.16 0.02
N ASP A 33 -10.57 23.16 -0.11
CA ASP A 33 -12.02 22.98 -0.21
C ASP A 33 -12.56 24.05 -1.16
N LYS A 34 -13.14 23.63 -2.29
CA LYS A 34 -13.71 24.56 -3.27
C LYS A 34 -15.03 25.15 -2.80
N GLU A 35 -15.85 24.36 -2.10
CA GLU A 35 -17.19 24.75 -1.65
C GLU A 35 -17.10 25.74 -0.49
N ALA A 36 -16.21 25.46 0.46
CA ALA A 36 -15.95 26.36 1.59
C ALA A 36 -15.00 27.53 1.24
N GLY A 37 -14.51 27.63 -0.01
CA GLY A 37 -13.57 28.67 -0.43
C GLY A 37 -12.22 28.60 0.32
N LYS A 38 -11.82 27.43 0.83
CA LYS A 38 -10.59 27.25 1.60
C LYS A 38 -9.39 27.03 0.68
N ARG A 39 -8.41 27.94 0.75
CA ARG A 39 -7.15 27.83 -0.01
C ARG A 39 -6.29 26.67 0.50
N MET A 40 -5.53 26.07 -0.41
CA MET A 40 -4.52 25.08 -0.06
C MET A 40 -3.35 25.73 0.66
N THR A 41 -2.83 25.08 1.70
CA THR A 41 -1.66 25.52 2.47
C THR A 41 -0.61 24.41 2.53
N PRO A 42 0.70 24.72 2.67
CA PRO A 42 1.76 23.71 2.75
C PRO A 42 1.62 22.71 3.91
N ASP A 43 0.93 23.10 4.99
CA ASP A 43 0.69 22.34 6.22
C ASP A 43 -0.68 21.65 6.26
N HIS A 44 -1.40 21.60 5.12
CA HIS A 44 -2.69 20.94 5.05
C HIS A 44 -2.59 19.44 5.35
N ILE A 45 -3.56 18.90 6.09
CA ILE A 45 -3.62 17.48 6.44
C ILE A 45 -4.22 16.69 5.28
N PHE A 46 -3.46 15.73 4.76
CA PHE A 46 -3.91 14.85 3.68
C PHE A 46 -4.23 13.44 4.19
N ARG A 47 -5.23 12.81 3.58
CA ARG A 47 -5.41 11.35 3.69
C ARG A 47 -4.38 10.66 2.79
N ILE A 48 -3.39 10.02 3.41
CA ILE A 48 -2.23 9.44 2.69
C ILE A 48 -2.48 8.03 2.11
N ALA A 49 -3.59 7.39 2.48
CA ALA A 49 -4.02 6.08 1.97
C ALA A 49 -2.88 5.04 1.98
N SER A 50 -2.58 4.43 0.83
CA SER A 50 -1.55 3.38 0.71
C SER A 50 -0.14 3.84 1.07
N MET A 51 0.15 5.14 1.15
CA MET A 51 1.46 5.61 1.63
C MET A 51 1.74 5.19 3.08
N SER A 52 0.70 4.89 3.88
CA SER A 52 0.87 4.32 5.22
C SER A 52 1.63 2.99 5.22
N LYS A 53 1.62 2.22 4.12
CA LYS A 53 2.35 0.93 4.03
C LYS A 53 3.85 1.12 4.26
N ALA A 54 4.46 2.18 3.75
CA ALA A 54 5.89 2.42 3.94
C ALA A 54 6.22 2.62 5.43
N ILE A 55 5.39 3.39 6.14
CA ILE A 55 5.55 3.65 7.58
C ILE A 55 5.36 2.36 8.38
N THR A 56 4.29 1.61 8.10
CA THR A 56 4.03 0.32 8.77
C THR A 56 5.15 -0.69 8.50
N SER A 57 5.67 -0.77 7.27
CA SER A 57 6.80 -1.65 6.96
C SER A 57 8.05 -1.31 7.75
N VAL A 58 8.38 -0.02 7.92
CA VAL A 58 9.51 0.40 8.77
C VAL A 58 9.28 -0.02 10.21
N ALA A 59 8.09 0.22 10.77
CA ALA A 59 7.76 -0.19 12.13
C ALA A 59 7.89 -1.71 12.34
N VAL A 60 7.44 -2.51 11.37
CA VAL A 60 7.61 -3.97 11.38
C VAL A 60 9.09 -4.35 11.30
N MET A 61 9.89 -3.69 10.47
CA MET A 61 11.32 -3.98 10.37
C MET A 61 12.10 -3.60 11.63
N MET A 62 11.71 -2.56 12.35
CA MET A 62 12.29 -2.24 13.67
C MET A 62 12.08 -3.40 14.66
N LEU A 63 10.86 -3.97 14.72
CA LEU A 63 10.57 -5.13 15.55
C LEU A 63 11.37 -6.38 15.15
N TYR A 64 11.63 -6.54 13.85
CA TYR A 64 12.50 -7.59 13.33
C TYR A 64 13.95 -7.41 13.81
N GLU A 65 14.49 -6.20 13.74
CA GLU A 65 15.85 -5.88 14.23
C GLU A 65 15.97 -6.08 15.75
N GLU A 66 14.90 -5.82 16.50
CA GLU A 66 14.78 -6.09 17.94
C GLU A 66 14.61 -7.59 18.28
N GLY A 67 14.49 -8.46 17.28
CA GLY A 67 14.41 -9.91 17.46
C GLY A 67 13.04 -10.45 17.86
N HIS A 68 11.96 -9.67 17.70
CA HIS A 68 10.61 -10.10 18.07
C HIS A 68 10.04 -11.22 17.19
N PHE A 69 10.52 -11.33 15.95
CA PHE A 69 10.17 -12.39 15.01
C PHE A 69 11.26 -12.55 13.96
N LEU A 70 11.23 -13.64 13.19
CA LEU A 70 12.03 -13.78 11.96
C LEU A 70 11.17 -13.54 10.73
N LEU A 71 11.75 -12.99 9.66
CA LEU A 71 11.03 -12.80 8.39
C LEU A 71 10.50 -14.12 7.78
N SER A 72 11.13 -15.25 8.14
CA SER A 72 10.71 -16.60 7.76
C SER A 72 9.67 -17.22 8.69
N ASP A 73 9.33 -16.57 9.81
CA ASP A 73 8.30 -17.09 10.71
C ASP A 73 6.95 -17.16 9.97
N PRO A 74 6.17 -18.23 10.17
CA PRO A 74 4.79 -18.27 9.72
C PRO A 74 3.96 -17.23 10.49
N ILE A 75 3.13 -16.46 9.79
CA ILE A 75 2.26 -15.46 10.41
C ILE A 75 1.24 -16.09 11.36
N SER A 76 0.88 -17.36 11.13
CA SER A 76 -0.02 -18.16 11.97
C SER A 76 0.45 -18.28 13.43
N LYS A 77 1.76 -18.13 13.69
CA LYS A 77 2.35 -18.06 15.03
C LYS A 77 1.83 -16.86 15.83
N TYR A 78 1.48 -15.77 15.15
CA TYR A 78 1.02 -14.51 15.74
C TYR A 78 -0.48 -14.26 15.47
N ILE A 79 -1.02 -14.80 14.38
CA ILE A 79 -2.41 -14.65 13.95
C ILE A 79 -2.96 -16.04 13.53
N PRO A 80 -3.47 -16.85 14.48
CA PRO A 80 -3.82 -18.25 14.26
C PRO A 80 -4.80 -18.51 13.11
N GLU A 81 -5.64 -17.54 12.77
CA GLU A 81 -6.61 -17.59 11.68
C GLU A 81 -5.96 -17.83 10.30
N PHE A 82 -4.65 -17.62 10.19
CA PHE A 82 -3.87 -17.87 8.96
C PHE A 82 -3.29 -19.28 8.85
N LYS A 83 -3.60 -20.21 9.77
CA LYS A 83 -3.00 -21.55 9.78
C LYS A 83 -3.41 -22.41 8.59
N ASP A 84 -4.71 -22.50 8.31
CA ASP A 84 -5.30 -23.42 7.33
C ASP A 84 -5.90 -22.67 6.13
N MET A 85 -5.13 -21.75 5.57
CA MET A 85 -5.56 -20.93 4.43
C MET A 85 -5.86 -21.77 3.19
N GLN A 86 -6.89 -21.37 2.46
CA GLN A 86 -7.25 -21.95 1.17
C GLN A 86 -6.91 -20.99 0.02
N VAL A 87 -6.69 -21.56 -1.16
CA VAL A 87 -6.41 -20.86 -2.41
C VAL A 87 -7.61 -21.02 -3.33
N LEU A 88 -8.12 -19.91 -3.83
CA LEU A 88 -9.15 -19.91 -4.86
C LEU A 88 -8.53 -20.23 -6.23
N VAL A 89 -9.06 -21.26 -6.88
CA VAL A 89 -8.68 -21.67 -8.24
C VAL A 89 -9.90 -21.53 -9.13
N THR A 90 -9.78 -20.73 -10.19
CA THR A 90 -10.84 -20.57 -11.19
C THR A 90 -10.94 -21.84 -12.03
N ASN A 91 -12.16 -22.36 -12.20
CA ASN A 91 -12.41 -23.53 -13.03
C ASN A 91 -12.56 -23.14 -14.51
N ASP A 92 -12.51 -24.12 -15.40
CA ASP A 92 -12.69 -23.91 -16.82
C ASP A 92 -14.08 -23.35 -17.15
N LYS A 93 -14.17 -22.59 -18.26
CA LYS A 93 -15.44 -22.02 -18.73
C LYS A 93 -16.41 -23.15 -19.08
N GLY A 94 -17.54 -23.21 -18.37
CA GLY A 94 -18.56 -24.24 -18.53
C GLY A 94 -18.61 -25.28 -17.40
N ALA A 95 -17.70 -25.20 -16.42
CA ALA A 95 -17.83 -25.95 -15.18
C ALA A 95 -19.09 -25.52 -14.40
N SER A 96 -19.67 -26.45 -13.65
CA SER A 96 -20.87 -26.20 -12.83
C SER A 96 -20.62 -25.16 -11.73
N GLU A 97 -19.40 -25.14 -11.20
CA GLU A 97 -18.93 -24.16 -10.24
C GLU A 97 -17.84 -23.29 -10.88
N PRO A 98 -17.87 -21.95 -10.72
CA PRO A 98 -16.88 -21.06 -11.34
C PRO A 98 -15.50 -21.11 -10.68
N TYR A 99 -15.40 -21.62 -9.44
CA TYR A 99 -14.13 -21.76 -8.72
C TYR A 99 -14.17 -22.93 -7.73
N THR A 100 -12.99 -23.40 -7.33
CA THR A 100 -12.79 -24.33 -6.22
C THR A 100 -11.80 -23.75 -5.21
N LEU A 101 -11.90 -24.21 -3.96
CA LEU A 101 -10.95 -23.89 -2.91
C LEU A 101 -10.05 -25.09 -2.67
N VAL A 102 -8.74 -24.89 -2.78
CA VAL A 102 -7.74 -25.93 -2.50
C VAL A 102 -6.87 -25.50 -1.31
N PRO A 103 -6.39 -26.42 -0.45
CA PRO A 103 -5.49 -26.06 0.64
C PRO A 103 -4.23 -25.35 0.14
N ALA A 104 -3.77 -24.32 0.84
CA ALA A 104 -2.50 -23.67 0.53
C ALA A 104 -1.34 -24.66 0.72
N THR A 105 -0.37 -24.65 -0.20
CA THR A 105 0.76 -25.60 -0.20
C THR A 105 1.83 -25.28 0.84
N ARG A 106 1.79 -24.08 1.44
CA ARG A 106 2.70 -23.62 2.50
C ARG A 106 2.04 -22.52 3.31
N GLU A 107 2.51 -22.36 4.54
CA GLU A 107 2.08 -21.24 5.39
C GLU A 107 2.58 -19.89 4.85
N ILE A 108 1.82 -18.84 5.16
CA ILE A 108 2.20 -17.47 4.86
C ILE A 108 3.25 -17.04 5.88
N THR A 109 4.39 -16.56 5.39
CA THR A 109 5.47 -16.01 6.21
C THR A 109 5.36 -14.49 6.32
N ILE A 110 5.98 -13.91 7.35
CA ILE A 110 6.00 -12.43 7.53
C ILE A 110 6.56 -11.73 6.29
N ARG A 111 7.65 -12.26 5.72
CA ARG A 111 8.08 -11.90 4.37
C ARG A 111 7.27 -12.70 3.35
N LEU A 112 6.37 -12.04 2.65
CA LEU A 112 5.77 -12.62 1.44
C LEU A 112 6.84 -12.72 0.34
N PRO A 113 7.10 -13.90 -0.24
CA PRO A 113 7.95 -13.97 -1.42
C PRO A 113 7.22 -13.28 -2.59
N ILE A 114 7.89 -12.36 -3.24
CA ILE A 114 7.46 -11.83 -4.54
C ILE A 114 7.47 -13.02 -5.49
N LYS A 115 6.29 -13.52 -5.88
CA LYS A 115 6.21 -14.49 -6.99
C LYS A 115 6.76 -13.79 -8.24
N LYS A 116 7.78 -14.37 -8.87
CA LYS A 116 8.01 -14.11 -10.29
C LYS A 116 6.77 -14.63 -11.01
N GLU A 117 6.10 -13.78 -11.78
CA GLU A 117 5.12 -14.24 -12.76
C GLU A 117 5.88 -15.13 -13.76
N GLU A 118 5.67 -16.44 -13.67
CA GLU A 118 5.98 -17.32 -14.78
C GLU A 118 4.98 -16.98 -15.90
N SER A 119 5.50 -16.28 -16.90
CA SER A 119 4.89 -16.13 -18.20
C SER A 119 4.51 -17.53 -18.70
N LYS A 120 3.21 -17.82 -18.76
CA LYS A 120 2.70 -18.91 -19.58
C LYS A 120 2.88 -18.49 -21.04
N SER A 121 3.73 -19.23 -21.74
CA SER A 121 3.81 -19.26 -23.21
C SER A 121 2.59 -19.94 -23.80
#